data_AF-A0A956PPQ1-F1
#
_entry.id   AF-A0A956PPQ1-F1
#
_cell.length_a   1.000
_cell.length_b   1.000
_cell.length_c   1.000
_cell.angle_alpha   90.00
_cell.angle_beta   90.00
_cell.angle_gamma   90.00
#
_symmetry.space_group_name_H-M   'P 1'
#
loop_
_entity.id
_entity.type
_entity.pdbx_description
1 polymer ?
#
loop_
_entity_poly.entity_id
_entity_poly.type
_entity_poly.pdbx_seq_one_letter_code
_entity_poly.pdbx_strand_id
1 'polypeptide(L)'
;LVERWGKKCLIVLDAKRGDIGRSSEAYAKTVFETLGGDSVTLHPWMGPDSVEPFLKYAPERGSYLLLRTSNPGGDVLQGGAWQTLFDGIDEWDEAGTMGFVVGATKPAELTWVLERNSRGRPLLIPGVGAQGATAPEVMSALKAHPHAGRHRINVSSAILYAHEGGGSFPSSNLKALETFILETQL
;
A
#
# COMPACT_ATOMS: atom_id res chain seq x y z
N LEU A 1 2.31 -18.61 2.43
CA LEU A 1 1.45 -17.63 3.14
C LEU A 1 0.08 -17.53 2.49
N VAL A 2 0.01 -17.24 1.19
CA VAL A 2 -1.26 -17.19 0.45
C VAL A 2 -2.05 -18.49 0.57
N GLU A 3 -1.44 -19.64 0.30
CA GLU A 3 -2.11 -20.95 0.46
C GLU A 3 -2.71 -21.15 1.87
N ARG A 4 -2.00 -20.69 2.90
CA ARG A 4 -2.40 -20.87 4.30
C ARG A 4 -3.48 -19.88 4.75
N TRP A 5 -3.47 -18.66 4.24
CA TRP A 5 -4.25 -17.53 4.79
C TRP A 5 -5.18 -16.83 3.80
N GLY A 6 -5.03 -17.04 2.49
CA GLY A 6 -5.79 -16.32 1.45
C GLY A 6 -7.30 -16.56 1.45
N LYS A 7 -7.77 -17.63 2.11
CA LYS A 7 -9.22 -17.85 2.34
C LYS A 7 -9.77 -17.11 3.56
N LYS A 8 -8.91 -16.53 4.39
CA LYS A 8 -9.24 -15.89 5.67
C LYS A 8 -8.98 -14.38 5.68
N CYS A 9 -8.03 -13.92 4.88
CA CYS A 9 -7.72 -12.51 4.74
C CYS A 9 -7.22 -12.19 3.33
N LEU A 10 -7.39 -10.93 2.95
CA LEU A 10 -6.81 -10.41 1.72
C LEU A 10 -5.29 -10.30 1.86
N ILE A 11 -4.57 -10.67 0.81
CA ILE A 11 -3.11 -10.63 0.74
C ILE A 11 -2.65 -9.59 -0.27
N VAL A 12 -1.86 -8.63 0.22
CA VAL A 12 -1.09 -7.71 -0.61
C VAL A 12 0.32 -8.29 -0.78
N LEU A 13 0.73 -8.55 -2.02
CA LEU A 13 2.11 -8.90 -2.34
C LEU A 13 2.92 -7.61 -2.56
N ASP A 14 3.71 -7.21 -1.57
CA ASP A 14 4.56 -6.02 -1.67
C ASP A 14 5.82 -6.29 -2.52
N ALA A 15 5.66 -6.35 -3.84
CA ALA A 15 6.69 -6.75 -4.79
C ALA A 15 7.35 -5.59 -5.57
N LYS A 16 6.73 -4.41 -5.59
CA LYS A 16 7.20 -3.18 -6.27
C LYS A 16 7.69 -3.43 -7.71
N ARG A 17 6.96 -4.26 -8.47
CA ARG A 17 7.34 -4.63 -9.85
C ARG A 17 7.11 -3.45 -10.80
N GLY A 18 7.96 -3.32 -11.82
CA GLY A 18 7.90 -2.23 -12.79
C GLY A 18 8.84 -2.53 -13.96
N ASP A 19 8.58 -3.64 -14.64
CA ASP A 19 9.28 -4.08 -15.86
C ASP A 19 8.29 -3.96 -17.04
N ILE A 20 8.75 -4.11 -18.28
CA ILE A 20 7.92 -3.92 -19.49
C ILE A 20 7.78 -5.20 -20.32
N GLY A 21 6.75 -5.23 -21.16
CA GLY A 21 6.49 -6.31 -22.11
C GLY A 21 6.39 -7.69 -21.43
N ARG A 22 7.02 -8.70 -22.04
CA ARG A 22 6.91 -10.11 -21.62
C ARG A 22 7.36 -10.35 -20.17
N SER A 23 8.33 -9.59 -19.67
CA SER A 23 8.77 -9.70 -18.27
C SER A 23 7.66 -9.28 -17.32
N SER A 24 6.97 -8.18 -17.64
CA SER A 24 5.85 -7.66 -16.86
C SER A 24 4.67 -8.63 -16.85
N GLU A 25 4.32 -9.21 -18.01
CA GLU A 25 3.29 -10.25 -18.13
C GLU A 25 3.62 -11.48 -17.27
N ALA A 26 4.88 -11.93 -17.28
CA ALA A 26 5.33 -13.04 -16.45
C ALA A 26 5.22 -12.71 -14.94
N TYR A 27 5.52 -11.48 -14.55
CA TYR A 27 5.32 -11.04 -13.17
C TYR A 27 3.84 -11.00 -12.78
N ALA A 28 2.96 -10.48 -13.64
CA ALA A 28 1.51 -10.46 -13.40
C ALA A 28 0.97 -11.87 -13.19
N LYS A 29 1.33 -12.81 -14.08
CA LYS A 29 1.00 -14.23 -13.94
C LYS A 29 1.52 -14.81 -12.63
N THR A 30 2.79 -14.55 -12.29
CA THR A 30 3.40 -15.09 -11.07
C THR A 30 2.65 -14.60 -9.82
N VAL A 31 2.32 -13.32 -9.77
CA VAL A 31 1.66 -12.67 -8.63
C VAL A 31 0.22 -13.20 -8.45
N PHE A 32 -0.59 -13.19 -9.51
CA PHE A 32 -2.02 -13.45 -9.39
C PHE A 32 -2.41 -14.91 -9.57
N GLU A 33 -1.68 -15.69 -10.36
CA GLU A 33 -1.98 -17.11 -10.59
C GLU A 33 -1.08 -18.03 -9.76
N THR A 34 0.24 -17.86 -9.85
CA THR A 34 1.18 -18.80 -9.18
C THR A 34 1.20 -18.60 -7.68
N LEU A 35 1.27 -17.35 -7.22
CA LEU A 35 1.25 -17.02 -5.80
C LEU A 35 -0.17 -16.81 -5.27
N GLY A 36 -1.10 -16.36 -6.12
CA GLY A 36 -2.52 -16.19 -5.76
C GLY A 36 -2.82 -14.94 -4.93
N GLY A 37 -2.01 -13.87 -5.05
CA GLY A 37 -2.23 -12.64 -4.29
C GLY A 37 -3.52 -11.91 -4.69
N ASP A 38 -4.15 -11.20 -3.76
CA ASP A 38 -5.35 -10.39 -4.04
C ASP A 38 -4.99 -9.01 -4.60
N SER A 39 -3.79 -8.53 -4.26
CA SER A 39 -3.24 -7.31 -4.81
C SER A 39 -1.72 -7.30 -4.79
N VAL A 40 -1.12 -6.33 -5.50
CA VAL A 40 0.34 -6.20 -5.63
C VAL A 40 0.77 -4.73 -5.58
N THR A 41 1.97 -4.45 -5.08
CA THR A 41 2.58 -3.12 -5.22
C THR A 41 3.39 -3.02 -6.52
N LEU A 42 3.26 -1.90 -7.23
CA LEU A 42 3.89 -1.65 -8.53
C LEU A 42 4.70 -0.35 -8.52
N HIS A 43 5.80 -0.32 -9.26
CA HIS A 43 6.67 0.83 -9.42
C HIS A 43 6.44 1.47 -10.81
N PRO A 44 5.88 2.69 -10.90
CA PRO A 44 5.34 3.24 -12.15
C PRO A 44 6.37 3.96 -13.04
N TRP A 45 7.64 3.96 -12.67
CA TRP A 45 8.67 4.79 -13.30
C TRP A 45 8.85 4.60 -14.80
N MET A 46 8.63 3.38 -15.30
CA MET A 46 8.78 3.09 -16.73
C MET A 46 7.55 3.51 -17.55
N GLY A 47 6.46 3.92 -16.91
CA GLY A 47 5.23 4.35 -17.57
C GLY A 47 4.10 3.31 -17.49
N PRO A 48 2.99 3.56 -18.21
CA PRO A 48 1.79 2.71 -18.16
C PRO A 48 2.05 1.28 -18.62
N ASP A 49 2.94 1.08 -19.59
CA ASP A 49 3.34 -0.24 -20.12
C ASP A 49 3.98 -1.17 -19.08
N SER A 50 4.47 -0.61 -17.97
CA SER A 50 4.97 -1.37 -16.82
C SER A 50 3.89 -1.80 -15.82
N VAL A 51 2.70 -1.22 -15.93
CA VAL A 51 1.55 -1.41 -15.02
C VAL A 51 0.40 -2.16 -15.70
N GLU A 52 0.08 -1.80 -16.94
CA GLU A 52 -1.01 -2.37 -17.73
C GLU A 52 -1.05 -3.91 -17.74
N PRO A 53 0.08 -4.64 -17.83
CA PRO A 53 0.04 -6.09 -17.83
C PRO A 53 -0.61 -6.67 -16.56
N PHE A 54 -0.44 -6.03 -15.40
CA PHE A 54 -1.08 -6.46 -14.16
C PHE A 54 -2.59 -6.21 -14.18
N LEU A 55 -3.01 -5.04 -14.66
CA LEU A 55 -4.43 -4.66 -14.75
C LEU A 55 -5.20 -5.51 -15.77
N LYS A 56 -4.56 -5.84 -16.90
CA LYS A 56 -5.14 -6.66 -17.96
C LYS A 56 -5.19 -8.14 -17.59
N TYR A 57 -4.17 -8.65 -16.89
CA TYR A 57 -4.11 -10.07 -16.53
C TYR A 57 -5.21 -10.48 -15.53
N ALA A 58 -5.46 -9.62 -14.54
CA ALA A 58 -6.43 -9.89 -13.48
C ALA A 58 -7.20 -8.60 -13.10
N PRO A 59 -8.17 -8.18 -13.93
CA PRO A 59 -8.90 -6.92 -13.76
C PRO A 59 -9.76 -6.89 -12.49
N GLU A 60 -10.00 -8.04 -11.85
CA GLU A 60 -10.69 -8.17 -10.57
C GLU A 60 -9.75 -8.05 -9.35
N ARG A 61 -8.44 -7.98 -9.57
CA ARG A 61 -7.40 -7.89 -8.52
C ARG A 61 -6.93 -6.45 -8.35
N GLY A 62 -6.41 -6.13 -7.17
CA GLY A 62 -5.94 -4.78 -6.85
C GLY A 62 -4.49 -4.53 -7.24
N SER A 63 -4.16 -3.30 -7.61
CA SER A 63 -2.76 -2.86 -7.78
C SER A 63 -2.52 -1.56 -7.02
N TYR A 64 -1.51 -1.52 -6.16
CA TYR A 64 -1.10 -0.33 -5.42
C TYR A 64 0.15 0.27 -6.06
N LEU A 65 0.01 1.42 -6.72
CA LEU A 65 1.15 2.10 -7.32
C LEU A 65 1.91 2.89 -6.28
N LEU A 66 3.24 2.78 -6.32
CA LEU A 66 4.10 3.65 -5.54
C LEU A 66 3.92 5.10 -6.01
N LEU A 67 3.23 5.90 -5.19
CA LEU A 67 2.99 7.30 -5.46
C LEU A 67 3.98 8.15 -4.67
N ARG A 68 3.92 8.06 -3.34
CA ARG A 68 4.73 8.89 -2.46
C ARG A 68 5.21 8.14 -1.23
N THR A 69 6.45 7.71 -1.21
CA THR A 69 6.98 6.81 -0.17
C THR A 69 7.61 7.56 1.01
N SER A 70 7.69 6.89 2.17
CA SER A 70 8.12 7.46 3.45
C SER A 70 9.65 7.55 3.64
N ASN A 71 10.45 7.03 2.71
CA ASN A 71 11.90 6.95 2.86
C ASN A 71 12.59 8.28 2.46
N PRO A 72 13.74 8.63 3.07
CA PRO A 72 14.48 9.87 2.76
C PRO A 72 14.86 10.01 1.28
N GLY A 73 15.19 8.90 0.60
CA GLY A 73 15.53 8.91 -0.82
C GLY A 73 14.36 9.22 -1.76
N GLY A 74 13.11 9.18 -1.28
CA GLY A 74 11.93 9.49 -2.10
C GLY A 74 11.96 10.92 -2.64
N ASP A 75 12.50 11.87 -1.88
CA ASP A 75 12.58 13.27 -2.28
C ASP A 75 13.41 13.52 -3.55
N VAL A 76 14.41 12.67 -3.80
CA VAL A 76 15.35 12.83 -4.93
C VAL A 76 14.64 12.64 -6.27
N LEU A 77 13.78 11.63 -6.39
CA LEU A 77 13.14 11.26 -7.65
C LEU A 77 11.65 11.60 -7.70
N GLN A 78 10.97 11.65 -6.55
CA GLN A 78 9.51 11.86 -6.52
C GLN A 78 9.16 13.34 -6.48
N GLY A 79 10.06 14.22 -6.03
CA GLY A 79 9.80 15.66 -5.85
C GLY A 79 9.15 16.29 -7.09
N GLY A 80 7.87 16.64 -7.00
CA GLY A 80 7.06 17.18 -8.10
C GLY A 80 6.50 16.14 -9.09
N ALA A 81 7.22 15.05 -9.35
CA ALA A 81 6.81 14.01 -10.30
C ALA A 81 5.61 13.19 -9.81
N TRP A 82 5.46 12.99 -8.49
CA TRP A 82 4.37 12.18 -7.95
C TRP A 82 3.00 12.84 -8.13
N GLN A 83 2.91 14.17 -8.12
CA GLN A 83 1.66 14.87 -8.42
C GLN A 83 1.26 14.70 -9.88
N THR A 84 2.22 14.82 -10.81
CA THR A 84 1.96 14.54 -12.23
C THR A 84 1.49 13.10 -12.46
N LEU A 85 2.10 12.13 -11.77
CA LEU A 85 1.63 10.75 -11.79
C LEU A 85 0.21 10.62 -11.24
N PHE A 86 -0.11 11.30 -10.13
CA PHE A 86 -1.46 11.29 -9.55
C PHE A 86 -2.50 11.82 -10.55
N ASP A 87 -2.21 12.94 -11.21
CA ASP A 87 -3.14 13.60 -12.13
C ASP A 87 -3.38 12.76 -13.40
N GLY A 88 -2.37 12.03 -13.89
CA GLY A 88 -2.46 11.20 -15.09
C GLY A 88 -3.00 9.77 -14.87
N ILE A 89 -3.24 9.36 -13.62
CA ILE A 89 -3.51 7.95 -13.30
C ILE A 89 -4.82 7.42 -13.88
N ASP A 90 -5.80 8.29 -14.09
CA ASP A 90 -7.10 7.88 -14.60
C ASP A 90 -7.02 7.36 -16.03
N GLU A 91 -6.02 7.79 -16.80
CA GLU A 91 -5.74 7.27 -18.14
C GLU A 91 -5.19 5.83 -18.11
N TRP A 92 -4.65 5.39 -16.97
CA TRP A 92 -4.03 4.08 -16.80
C TRP A 92 -4.99 3.06 -16.19
N ASP A 93 -6.07 3.50 -15.52
CA ASP A 93 -6.99 2.64 -14.75
C ASP A 93 -8.42 2.57 -15.30
N GLU A 94 -8.59 1.87 -16.41
CA GLU A 94 -9.92 1.66 -17.00
C GLU A 94 -10.86 0.90 -16.05
N ALA A 95 -10.35 -0.12 -15.34
CA ALA A 95 -11.14 -0.99 -14.46
C ALA A 95 -11.45 -0.37 -13.09
N GLY A 96 -10.74 0.68 -12.67
CA GLY A 96 -10.93 1.32 -11.38
C GLY A 96 -10.38 0.52 -10.19
N THR A 97 -9.42 -0.38 -10.43
CA THR A 97 -8.84 -1.28 -9.42
C THR A 97 -7.52 -0.80 -8.84
N MET A 98 -7.02 0.36 -9.30
CA MET A 98 -5.78 0.93 -8.80
C MET A 98 -5.95 1.74 -7.53
N GLY A 99 -5.05 1.48 -6.59
CA GLY A 99 -4.78 2.26 -5.39
C GLY A 99 -3.38 2.85 -5.38
N PHE A 100 -3.04 3.52 -4.29
CA PHE A 100 -1.72 4.13 -4.11
C PHE A 100 -1.01 3.68 -2.85
N VAL A 101 0.32 3.64 -2.90
CA VAL A 101 1.17 3.59 -1.72
C VAL A 101 1.58 5.01 -1.35
N VAL A 102 1.18 5.44 -0.15
CA VAL A 102 1.44 6.78 0.38
C VAL A 102 1.97 6.68 1.81
N GLY A 103 3.16 7.20 2.07
CA GLY A 103 3.84 7.08 3.35
C GLY A 103 3.19 7.90 4.46
N ALA A 104 3.07 7.31 5.65
CA ALA A 104 2.51 7.96 6.84
C ALA A 104 3.40 9.09 7.39
N THR A 105 4.72 9.05 7.13
CA THR A 105 5.70 9.99 7.71
C THR A 105 5.71 11.37 7.05
N LYS A 106 4.88 11.59 6.03
CA LYS A 106 4.72 12.88 5.35
C LYS A 106 3.25 13.32 5.41
N PRO A 107 2.77 13.81 6.56
CA PRO A 107 1.34 14.07 6.79
C PRO A 107 0.72 15.04 5.78
N ALA A 108 1.45 16.09 5.39
CA ALA A 108 0.98 17.07 4.41
C ALA A 108 0.70 16.43 3.04
N GLU A 109 1.51 15.46 2.63
CA GLU A 109 1.35 14.77 1.34
C GLU A 109 0.25 13.72 1.40
N LEU A 110 0.13 13.01 2.54
CA LEU A 110 -1.00 12.12 2.77
C LEU A 110 -2.32 12.90 2.69
N THR A 111 -2.43 14.04 3.39
CA THR A 111 -3.60 14.91 3.31
C THR A 111 -3.84 15.41 1.89
N TRP A 112 -2.79 15.85 1.18
CA TRP A 112 -2.91 16.29 -0.21
C TRP A 112 -3.55 15.23 -1.11
N VAL A 113 -3.14 13.96 -0.96
CA VAL A 113 -3.70 12.83 -1.70
C VAL A 113 -5.15 12.57 -1.30
N LEU A 114 -5.45 12.56 0.01
CA LEU A 114 -6.80 12.33 0.52
C LEU A 114 -7.80 13.37 0.01
N GLU A 115 -7.42 14.65 -0.02
CA GLU A 115 -8.24 15.75 -0.54
C GLU A 115 -8.59 15.59 -2.03
N ARG A 116 -7.69 15.02 -2.82
CA ARG A 116 -7.80 14.92 -4.28
C ARG A 116 -8.28 13.56 -4.77
N ASN A 117 -8.33 12.56 -3.91
CA ASN A 117 -8.76 11.21 -4.25
C ASN A 117 -10.30 11.08 -4.30
N SER A 118 -10.92 11.81 -5.22
CA SER A 118 -12.38 11.89 -5.38
C SER A 118 -13.02 10.55 -5.74
N ARG A 119 -12.29 9.67 -6.44
CA ARG A 119 -12.75 8.30 -6.77
C ARG A 119 -12.69 7.33 -5.58
N GLY A 120 -12.09 7.74 -4.46
CA GLY A 120 -11.94 6.91 -3.27
C GLY A 120 -11.07 5.67 -3.53
N ARG A 121 -9.98 5.84 -4.28
CA ARG A 121 -8.99 4.79 -4.55
C ARG A 121 -8.39 4.31 -3.22
N PRO A 122 -8.23 3.00 -3.00
CA PRO A 122 -7.68 2.50 -1.75
C PRO A 122 -6.23 2.96 -1.58
N LEU A 123 -5.84 3.29 -0.35
CA LEU A 123 -4.45 3.66 -0.03
C LEU A 123 -3.84 2.55 0.80
N LEU A 124 -2.60 2.17 0.47
CA LEU A 124 -1.73 1.38 1.33
C LEU A 124 -0.74 2.34 2.00
N ILE A 125 -0.82 2.44 3.32
CA ILE A 125 -0.15 3.48 4.10
C ILE A 125 0.94 2.84 4.98
N PRO A 126 2.17 2.68 4.47
CA PRO A 126 3.29 2.23 5.27
C PRO A 126 3.88 3.34 6.13
N GLY A 127 4.64 2.93 7.16
CA GLY A 127 5.44 3.85 7.97
C GLY A 127 4.84 4.24 9.32
N VAL A 128 3.78 3.56 9.75
CA VAL A 128 3.30 3.66 11.14
C VAL A 128 4.19 2.83 12.07
N GLY A 129 4.51 3.39 13.24
CA GLY A 129 5.38 2.78 14.24
C GLY A 129 6.84 3.16 14.02
N ALA A 130 7.66 2.21 13.55
CA ALA A 130 9.13 2.34 13.52
C ALA A 130 9.67 3.54 12.72
N GLN A 131 8.88 4.11 11.80
CA GLN A 131 9.28 5.26 10.97
C GLN A 131 8.80 6.61 11.53
N GLY A 132 8.10 6.62 12.67
CA GLY A 132 7.79 7.83 13.44
C GLY A 132 6.37 8.37 13.32
N ALA A 133 5.53 7.87 12.41
CA ALA A 133 4.10 8.22 12.38
C ALA A 133 3.31 7.31 13.33
N THR A 134 2.29 7.86 14.00
CA THR A 134 1.42 7.08 14.90
C THR A 134 0.13 6.66 14.22
N ALA A 135 -0.47 5.54 14.67
CA ALA A 135 -1.73 5.07 14.13
C ALA A 135 -2.90 6.07 14.36
N PRO A 136 -3.04 6.71 15.54
CA PRO A 136 -4.09 7.70 15.77
C PRO A 136 -3.99 8.93 14.86
N GLU A 137 -2.78 9.43 14.59
CA GLU A 137 -2.57 10.57 13.69
C GLU A 137 -3.03 10.24 12.26
N VAL A 138 -2.64 9.09 11.74
CA VAL A 138 -3.06 8.63 10.40
C VAL A 138 -4.58 8.43 10.38
N MET A 139 -5.16 7.78 11.39
CA MET A 139 -6.61 7.58 11.45
C MET A 139 -7.40 8.89 11.54
N SER A 140 -6.89 9.90 12.24
CA SER A 140 -7.49 11.23 12.30
C SER A 140 -7.56 11.85 10.90
N ALA A 141 -6.44 11.81 10.16
CA ALA A 141 -6.40 12.28 8.77
C ALA A 141 -7.37 11.50 7.88
N LEU A 142 -7.42 10.17 8.00
CA LEU A 142 -8.35 9.34 7.22
C LEU A 142 -9.81 9.67 7.52
N LYS A 143 -10.19 9.79 8.80
CA LYS A 143 -11.58 10.06 9.23
C LYS A 143 -12.06 11.46 8.85
N ALA A 144 -11.14 12.40 8.62
CA ALA A 144 -11.46 13.73 8.11
C ALA A 144 -11.85 13.74 6.62
N HIS A 145 -11.68 12.63 5.90
CA HIS A 145 -11.92 12.53 4.46
C HIS A 145 -12.91 11.40 4.12
N PRO A 146 -13.58 11.47 2.95
CA PRO A 146 -14.43 10.39 2.47
C PRO A 146 -13.66 9.06 2.32
N HIS A 147 -14.40 7.95 2.31
CA HIS A 147 -13.85 6.62 2.03
C HIS A 147 -12.79 6.09 3.01
N ALA A 148 -12.69 6.65 4.22
CA ALA A 148 -11.74 6.23 5.26
C ALA A 148 -11.57 4.69 5.39
N GLY A 149 -12.67 3.93 5.36
CA GLY A 149 -12.67 2.47 5.49
C GLY A 149 -12.05 1.69 4.31
N ARG A 150 -11.70 2.34 3.20
CA ARG A 150 -11.03 1.72 2.05
C ARG A 150 -9.52 1.67 2.19
N HIS A 151 -8.93 2.49 3.07
CA HIS A 151 -7.48 2.58 3.23
C HIS A 151 -6.96 1.50 4.17
N ARG A 152 -5.67 1.15 4.05
CA ARG A 152 -5.00 0.11 4.81
C ARG A 152 -3.72 0.68 5.40
N ILE A 153 -3.63 0.71 6.72
CA ILE A 153 -2.42 1.09 7.43
C ILE A 153 -1.54 -0.15 7.57
N ASN A 154 -0.30 -0.08 7.09
CA ASN A 154 0.66 -1.16 7.25
C ASN A 154 1.52 -0.93 8.49
N VAL A 155 1.52 -1.93 9.37
CA VAL A 155 2.41 -2.04 10.52
C VAL A 155 3.06 -3.43 10.49
N SER A 156 4.39 -3.48 10.57
CA SER A 156 5.15 -4.74 10.46
C SER A 156 6.11 -4.89 11.64
N SER A 157 7.26 -4.22 11.62
CA SER A 157 8.31 -4.39 12.63
C SER A 157 7.84 -4.16 14.07
N ALA A 158 6.95 -3.19 14.29
CA ALA A 158 6.40 -2.90 15.62
C ALA A 158 5.57 -4.07 16.21
N ILE A 159 4.99 -4.92 15.36
CA ILE A 159 4.27 -6.13 15.78
C ILE A 159 5.19 -7.35 15.76
N LEU A 160 5.91 -7.58 14.66
CA LEU A 160 6.72 -8.79 14.46
C LEU A 160 7.87 -8.90 15.48
N TYR A 161 8.49 -7.78 15.84
CA TYR A 161 9.65 -7.76 16.74
C TYR A 161 9.31 -7.24 18.14
N ALA A 162 8.03 -7.15 18.50
CA ALA A 162 7.59 -6.65 19.81
C ALA A 162 8.19 -7.41 21.00
N HIS A 163 8.49 -8.70 20.84
CA HIS A 163 9.12 -9.52 21.88
C HIS A 163 10.61 -9.19 22.10
N GLU A 164 11.30 -8.60 21.13
CA GLU A 164 12.73 -8.28 21.23
C GLU A 164 13.00 -7.14 22.23
N GLY A 165 11.98 -6.35 22.60
CA GLY A 165 12.04 -5.32 23.63
C GLY A 165 12.04 -5.84 25.07
N GLY A 166 12.45 -7.08 25.32
CA GLY A 166 12.46 -7.72 26.65
C GLY A 166 11.18 -8.48 27.01
N GLY A 167 10.36 -8.83 26.01
CA GLY A 167 9.12 -9.58 26.17
C GLY A 167 9.23 -11.05 25.77
N SER A 168 8.08 -11.71 25.54
CA SER A 168 8.03 -13.11 25.10
C SER A 168 7.16 -13.29 23.86
N PHE A 169 7.61 -14.14 22.93
CA PHE A 169 6.82 -14.54 21.77
C PHE A 169 5.82 -15.66 22.15
N PRO A 170 4.55 -15.62 21.71
CA PRO A 170 3.91 -14.57 20.91
C PRO A 170 3.22 -13.48 21.75
N SER A 171 3.23 -13.56 23.09
CA SER A 171 2.45 -12.68 23.98
C SER A 171 2.67 -11.19 23.72
N SER A 172 3.92 -10.74 23.56
CA SER A 172 4.24 -9.34 23.27
C SER A 172 3.76 -8.91 21.89
N ASN A 173 3.83 -9.81 20.89
CA ASN A 173 3.35 -9.56 19.54
C ASN A 173 1.82 -9.42 19.49
N LEU A 174 1.11 -10.32 20.19
CA LEU A 174 -0.34 -10.27 20.29
C LEU A 174 -0.80 -8.98 20.98
N LYS A 175 -0.15 -8.60 22.09
CA LYS A 175 -0.42 -7.34 22.77
C LYS A 175 -0.19 -6.14 21.85
N ALA A 176 0.90 -6.12 21.08
CA ALA A 176 1.17 -5.05 20.12
C ALA A 176 0.10 -4.95 19.02
N LEU A 177 -0.39 -6.11 18.53
CA LEU A 177 -1.50 -6.16 17.57
C LEU A 177 -2.81 -5.65 18.18
N GLU A 178 -3.16 -6.07 19.40
CA GLU A 178 -4.34 -5.62 20.12
C GLU A 178 -4.31 -4.11 20.37
N THR A 179 -3.17 -3.57 20.81
CA THR A 179 -2.97 -2.12 20.95
C THR A 179 -3.19 -1.41 19.63
N PHE A 180 -2.63 -1.90 18.53
CA PHE A 180 -2.82 -1.29 17.22
C PHE A 180 -4.29 -1.31 16.77
N ILE A 181 -5.02 -2.40 17.01
CA ILE A 181 -6.46 -2.50 16.72
C ILE A 181 -7.25 -1.45 17.53
N LEU A 182 -6.95 -1.33 18.82
CA LEU A 182 -7.60 -0.35 19.70
C LEU A 182 -7.32 1.10 19.29
N GLU A 183 -6.06 1.41 18.96
CA GLU A 183 -5.64 2.75 18.51
C GLU A 183 -6.26 3.13 17.16
N THR A 184 -6.46 2.15 16.28
CA THR A 184 -7.04 2.39 14.96
C THR A 184 -8.57 2.38 14.95
N GLN A 185 -9.21 1.77 15.96
CA GLN A 185 -10.66 1.54 16.00
C GLN A 185 -11.19 0.89 14.71
N LEU A 186 -10.39 -0.02 14.14
CA LEU A 186 -10.75 -0.82 12.96
C LEU A 186 -11.73 -1.94 13.32
#